data_AF-A0A946ZPI7-F1
#
_entry.id   AF-A0A946ZPI7-F1
#
_cell.length_a   1.000
_cell.length_b   1.000
_cell.length_c   1.000
_cell.angle_alpha   90.00
_cell.angle_beta   90.00
_cell.angle_gamma   90.00
#
_symmetry.space_group_name_H-M   'P 1'
#
loop_
_entity.id
_entity.type
_entity.pdbx_description
1 polymer ?
#
loop_
_entity_poly.entity_id
_entity_poly.type
_entity_poly.pdbx_seq_one_letter_code
_entity_poly.pdbx_strand_id
1 'polypeptide(L)'
;MKKFILFLLLIVSFSAIAQDENNKKMVTYLEANGTISYYSSVVDRMFDFMKKEYETKNVPDTLWSDLKSVKVDALNEITELVAQVYEGHFTGPEIQEILNFYSTETGKKITSQEELTEEEIQRRDIFYTSALGQKISESANSLNKVLQEITQSWSADLFRLVTHKLEEKGYFKNE
;
A
#
# COMPACT_ATOMS: atom_id res chain seq x y z
N MET A 1 31.72 8.36 46.71
CA MET A 1 30.37 8.83 46.31
C MET A 1 30.56 10.17 45.63
N LYS A 2 30.23 10.48 44.38
CA LYS A 2 29.42 9.86 43.31
C LYS A 2 30.14 10.20 41.98
N LYS A 3 30.49 9.21 41.16
CA LYS A 3 30.85 9.43 39.75
C LYS A 3 29.57 9.25 38.95
N PHE A 4 28.93 10.35 38.57
CA PHE A 4 27.83 10.33 37.60
C PHE A 4 28.06 11.52 36.66
N ILE A 5 28.76 11.27 35.55
CA ILE A 5 28.55 12.06 34.34
C ILE A 5 27.87 11.12 33.37
N LEU A 6 26.56 11.31 33.29
CA LEU A 6 25.61 10.61 32.46
C LEU A 6 25.94 10.97 30.99
N PHE A 7 26.57 10.05 30.25
CA PHE A 7 26.62 10.15 28.79
C PHE A 7 25.31 9.56 28.27
N LEU A 8 24.24 10.37 28.31
CA LEU A 8 22.93 9.95 27.81
C LEU A 8 22.86 10.21 26.30
N LEU A 9 22.68 9.11 25.57
CA LEU A 9 22.37 9.01 24.15
C LEU A 9 21.50 10.17 23.62
N LEU A 10 22.03 10.88 22.61
CA LEU A 10 21.28 11.80 21.75
C LEU A 10 21.67 11.54 20.29
N ILE A 11 21.48 10.29 19.82
CA ILE A 11 21.60 9.93 18.40
C ILE A 11 20.49 8.92 18.06
N VAL A 12 19.23 9.34 18.02
CA VAL A 12 18.15 8.52 17.40
C VAL A 12 17.17 9.36 16.56
N SER A 13 17.21 10.69 16.61
CA SER A 13 16.19 11.53 15.96
C SER A 13 16.36 11.73 14.45
N PHE A 14 17.47 11.29 13.84
CA PHE A 14 17.67 11.42 12.38
C PHE A 14 16.90 10.37 11.56
N SER A 15 16.47 9.26 12.17
CA SER A 15 15.75 8.20 11.47
C SER A 15 14.30 8.61 11.13
N ALA A 16 13.65 9.40 11.98
CA ALA A 16 12.24 9.78 11.80
C ALA A 16 12.03 10.74 10.62
N ILE A 17 12.96 11.66 10.37
CA ILE A 17 12.86 12.63 9.26
C ILE A 17 13.10 11.92 7.92
N ALA A 18 14.05 10.98 7.87
CA ALA A 18 14.32 10.21 6.66
C ALA A 18 13.17 9.25 6.30
N GLN A 19 12.48 8.69 7.30
CA GLN A 19 11.29 7.86 7.09
C GLN A 19 10.16 8.67 6.45
N ASP A 20 9.85 9.89 6.93
CA ASP A 20 8.79 10.71 6.31
C ASP A 20 9.05 11.05 4.83
N GLU A 21 10.30 11.27 4.43
CA GLU A 21 10.65 11.55 3.03
C GLU A 21 10.54 10.29 2.13
N ASN A 22 11.01 9.14 2.61
CA ASN A 22 10.96 7.90 1.83
C ASN A 22 9.52 7.40 1.68
N ASN A 23 8.72 7.54 2.74
CA ASN A 23 7.30 7.23 2.72
C ASN A 23 6.59 8.01 1.61
N LYS A 24 6.78 9.34 1.55
CA LYS A 24 6.21 10.19 0.49
C LYS A 24 6.61 9.76 -0.92
N LYS A 25 7.89 9.43 -1.12
CA LYS A 25 8.38 8.93 -2.42
C LYS A 25 7.72 7.61 -2.81
N MET A 26 7.55 6.71 -1.85
CA MET A 26 6.85 5.45 -2.05
C MET A 26 5.37 5.68 -2.38
N VAL A 27 4.68 6.55 -1.64
CA VAL A 27 3.29 6.94 -1.94
C VAL A 27 3.15 7.44 -3.38
N THR A 28 3.97 8.41 -3.79
CA THR A 28 3.97 8.92 -5.18
C THR A 28 4.19 7.81 -6.21
N TYR A 29 5.05 6.84 -5.90
CA TYR A 29 5.28 5.71 -6.80
C TYR A 29 4.09 4.75 -6.87
N LEU A 30 3.46 4.42 -5.74
CA LEU A 30 2.27 3.58 -5.68
C LEU A 30 1.10 4.21 -6.46
N GLU A 31 1.00 5.53 -6.44
CA GLU A 31 0.05 6.28 -7.27
C GLU A 31 0.38 6.16 -8.76
N ALA A 32 1.65 6.39 -9.12
CA ALA A 32 2.11 6.38 -10.50
C ALA A 32 2.08 4.98 -11.16
N ASN A 33 2.33 3.92 -10.38
CA ASN A 33 2.43 2.55 -10.91
C ASN A 33 1.09 1.80 -10.98
N GLY A 34 -0.02 2.44 -10.60
CA GLY A 34 -1.36 1.86 -10.66
C GLY A 34 -1.79 1.05 -9.43
N THR A 35 -0.96 0.96 -8.38
CA THR A 35 -1.32 0.26 -7.14
C THR A 35 -2.55 0.89 -6.48
N ILE A 36 -2.62 2.22 -6.43
CA ILE A 36 -3.78 2.91 -5.84
C ILE A 36 -5.04 2.72 -6.69
N SER A 37 -4.90 2.67 -8.01
CA SER A 37 -6.01 2.33 -8.92
C SER A 37 -6.53 0.90 -8.70
N TYR A 38 -5.62 -0.04 -8.42
CA TYR A 38 -6.00 -1.40 -8.05
C TYR A 38 -6.82 -1.43 -6.75
N TYR A 39 -6.36 -0.79 -5.68
CA TYR A 39 -7.09 -0.74 -4.41
C TYR A 39 -8.40 0.04 -4.53
N SER A 40 -8.44 1.12 -5.31
CA SER A 40 -9.66 1.85 -5.65
C SER A 40 -10.72 0.94 -6.26
N SER A 41 -10.30 0.07 -7.18
CA SER A 41 -11.16 -0.94 -7.79
C SER A 41 -11.58 -2.04 -6.82
N VAL A 42 -10.75 -2.39 -5.83
CA VAL A 42 -11.11 -3.31 -4.74
C VAL A 42 -12.24 -2.71 -3.89
N VAL A 43 -12.13 -1.43 -3.51
CA VAL A 43 -13.19 -0.74 -2.76
C VAL A 43 -14.48 -0.67 -3.55
N ASP A 44 -14.42 -0.36 -4.85
CA ASP A 44 -15.62 -0.33 -5.71
C ASP A 44 -16.33 -1.68 -5.75
N ARG A 45 -15.58 -2.77 -5.96
CA ARG A 45 -16.14 -4.14 -5.93
C ARG A 45 -16.74 -4.51 -4.59
N MET A 46 -16.12 -4.07 -3.48
CA MET A 46 -16.68 -4.27 -2.14
C MET A 46 -18.05 -3.57 -2.03
N PHE A 47 -18.17 -2.32 -2.49
CA PHE A 47 -19.46 -1.61 -2.48
C PHE A 47 -20.50 -2.27 -3.38
N ASP A 48 -20.12 -2.76 -4.56
CA ASP A 48 -21.03 -3.47 -5.46
C ASP A 48 -21.55 -4.76 -4.80
N PHE A 49 -20.66 -5.51 -4.14
CA PHE A 49 -21.04 -6.68 -3.35
C PHE A 49 -21.99 -6.32 -2.21
N MET A 50 -21.68 -5.29 -1.41
CA MET A 50 -22.53 -4.87 -0.31
C MET A 50 -23.90 -4.37 -0.80
N LYS A 51 -23.96 -3.62 -1.89
CA LYS A 51 -25.23 -3.15 -2.46
C LYS A 51 -26.13 -4.33 -2.85
N LYS A 52 -25.54 -5.39 -3.40
CA LYS A 52 -26.24 -6.64 -3.71
C LYS A 52 -26.73 -7.36 -2.45
N GLU A 53 -25.87 -7.51 -1.43
CA GLU A 53 -26.24 -8.17 -0.17
C GLU A 53 -27.41 -7.47 0.56
N TYR A 54 -27.56 -6.16 0.37
CA TYR A 54 -28.59 -5.33 0.98
C TYR A 54 -29.76 -5.01 0.04
N GLU A 55 -29.89 -5.67 -1.12
CA GLU A 55 -30.91 -5.36 -2.13
C GLU A 55 -32.34 -5.43 -1.57
N THR A 56 -32.61 -6.41 -0.70
CA THR A 56 -33.93 -6.61 -0.08
C THR A 56 -34.28 -5.59 0.99
N LYS A 57 -33.31 -4.75 1.39
CA LYS A 57 -33.44 -3.76 2.46
C LYS A 57 -33.86 -2.39 1.95
N ASN A 58 -33.96 -2.21 0.63
CA ASN A 58 -34.33 -0.93 0.01
C ASN A 58 -33.49 0.25 0.51
N VAL A 59 -32.17 0.05 0.69
CA VAL A 59 -31.24 1.11 1.07
C VAL A 59 -31.22 2.19 -0.02
N PRO A 60 -31.52 3.46 0.30
CA PRO A 60 -31.54 4.54 -0.67
C PRO A 60 -30.17 4.75 -1.33
N ASP A 61 -30.17 5.08 -2.63
CA ASP A 61 -28.94 5.40 -3.36
C ASP A 61 -28.18 6.59 -2.74
N THR A 62 -28.90 7.53 -2.11
CA THR A 62 -28.27 8.65 -1.39
C THR A 62 -27.42 8.16 -0.23
N LEU A 63 -27.89 7.18 0.55
CA LEU A 63 -27.11 6.59 1.64
C LEU A 63 -25.91 5.82 1.09
N TRP A 64 -26.04 5.10 -0.03
CA TRP A 64 -24.89 4.46 -0.67
C TRP A 64 -23.84 5.47 -1.12
N SER A 65 -24.26 6.61 -1.67
CA SER A 65 -23.35 7.70 -2.06
C SER A 65 -22.62 8.27 -0.84
N ASP A 66 -23.32 8.49 0.27
CA ASP A 66 -22.73 8.98 1.52
C ASP A 66 -21.72 7.97 2.09
N LEU A 67 -22.06 6.68 2.10
CA LEU A 67 -21.16 5.62 2.57
C LEU A 67 -19.91 5.51 1.70
N LYS A 68 -20.00 5.71 0.39
CA LYS A 68 -18.84 5.70 -0.52
C LYS A 68 -17.82 6.79 -0.23
N SER A 69 -18.15 7.83 0.55
CA SER A 69 -17.18 8.86 0.96
C SER A 69 -15.99 8.30 1.75
N VAL A 70 -16.18 7.17 2.46
CA VAL A 70 -15.08 6.50 3.21
C VAL A 70 -13.95 6.00 2.31
N LYS A 71 -14.20 5.92 0.98
CA LYS A 71 -13.21 5.43 0.01
C LYS A 71 -11.92 6.26 0.04
N VAL A 72 -12.01 7.57 0.24
CA VAL A 72 -10.82 8.43 0.28
C VAL A 72 -9.93 8.06 1.46
N ASP A 73 -10.49 7.99 2.66
CA ASP A 73 -9.75 7.64 3.87
C ASP A 73 -9.21 6.20 3.80
N ALA A 74 -10.01 5.27 3.30
CA ALA A 74 -9.59 3.88 3.11
C ALA A 74 -8.42 3.74 2.12
N LEU A 75 -8.40 4.54 1.05
CA LEU A 75 -7.28 4.56 0.10
C LEU A 75 -6.02 5.18 0.70
N ASN A 76 -6.16 6.27 1.47
CA ASN A 76 -5.02 6.86 2.16
C ASN A 76 -4.40 5.86 3.16
N GLU A 77 -5.24 5.19 3.95
CA GLU A 77 -4.79 4.19 4.94
C GLU A 77 -4.01 3.04 4.29
N ILE A 78 -4.55 2.38 3.26
CA ILE A 78 -3.85 1.27 2.62
C ILE A 78 -2.57 1.73 1.91
N THR A 79 -2.56 2.95 1.38
CA THR A 79 -1.37 3.54 0.75
C THR A 79 -0.24 3.73 1.76
N GLU A 80 -0.55 4.30 2.93
CA GLU A 80 0.42 4.48 4.01
C GLU A 80 0.92 3.13 4.56
N LEU A 81 0.02 2.17 4.77
CA LEU A 81 0.38 0.83 5.25
C LEU A 81 1.30 0.11 4.26
N VAL A 82 0.99 0.13 2.97
CA VAL A 82 1.86 -0.46 1.94
C VAL A 82 3.21 0.23 1.91
N ALA A 83 3.25 1.56 1.96
CA ALA A 83 4.52 2.30 1.99
C ALA A 83 5.39 1.90 3.20
N GLN A 84 4.80 1.76 4.39
CA GLN A 84 5.51 1.31 5.60
C GLN A 84 6.08 -0.10 5.46
N VAL A 85 5.40 -1.01 4.75
CA VAL A 85 5.94 -2.35 4.49
C VAL A 85 7.23 -2.28 3.70
N TYR A 86 7.29 -1.43 2.66
CA TYR A 86 8.52 -1.24 1.89
C TYR A 86 9.64 -0.64 2.73
N GLU A 87 9.35 0.34 3.58
CA GLU A 87 10.34 0.92 4.51
C GLU A 87 10.85 -0.08 5.56
N GLY A 88 10.07 -1.11 5.88
CA GLY A 88 10.50 -2.22 6.72
C GLY A 88 11.52 -3.16 6.05
N HIS A 89 11.57 -3.20 4.71
CA HIS A 89 12.44 -4.09 3.94
C HIS A 89 13.62 -3.37 3.27
N PHE A 90 13.46 -2.09 2.94
CA PHE A 90 14.41 -1.31 2.16
C PHE A 90 14.75 0.02 2.87
N THR A 91 16.02 0.39 2.77
CA THR A 91 16.50 1.71 3.20
C THR A 91 16.06 2.79 2.22
N GLY A 92 16.10 4.06 2.65
CA GLY A 92 15.76 5.18 1.77
C GLY A 92 16.51 5.24 0.43
N PRO A 93 17.85 5.07 0.42
CA PRO A 93 18.60 4.98 -0.83
C PRO A 93 18.16 3.83 -1.73
N GLU A 94 17.89 2.65 -1.16
CA GLU A 94 17.40 1.49 -1.91
C GLU A 94 16.00 1.72 -2.47
N ILE A 95 15.10 2.35 -1.70
CA ILE A 95 13.79 2.79 -2.18
C ILE A 95 13.98 3.72 -3.38
N GLN A 96 14.80 4.76 -3.26
CA GLN A 96 15.05 5.69 -4.37
C GLN A 96 15.58 4.98 -5.62
N GLU A 97 16.46 3.99 -5.47
CA GLU A 97 16.99 3.21 -6.58
C GLU A 97 15.91 2.31 -7.24
N ILE A 98 15.06 1.66 -6.44
CA ILE A 98 13.87 0.94 -6.93
C ILE A 98 13.00 1.88 -7.76
N LEU A 99 12.68 3.05 -7.22
CA LEU A 99 11.83 4.04 -7.88
C LEU A 99 12.44 4.53 -9.20
N ASN A 100 13.75 4.77 -9.21
CA ASN A 100 14.46 5.18 -10.42
C ASN A 100 14.38 4.11 -11.51
N PHE A 101 14.60 2.84 -11.16
CA PHE A 101 14.51 1.75 -12.12
C PHE A 101 13.10 1.60 -12.69
N TYR A 102 12.07 1.57 -11.84
CA TYR A 102 10.68 1.41 -12.28
C TYR A 102 10.10 2.65 -12.98
N SER A 103 10.78 3.80 -12.90
CA SER A 103 10.44 4.99 -13.69
C SER A 103 10.98 4.95 -15.13
N THR A 104 11.90 4.02 -15.45
CA THR A 104 12.38 3.82 -16.82
C THR A 104 11.35 3.12 -17.70
N GLU A 105 11.49 3.20 -19.02
CA GLU A 105 10.60 2.47 -19.95
C GLU A 105 10.66 0.95 -19.73
N THR A 106 11.85 0.39 -19.48
CA THR A 106 12.00 -1.03 -19.09
C THR A 106 11.22 -1.35 -17.82
N GLY A 107 11.35 -0.51 -16.79
CA GLY A 107 10.64 -0.66 -15.54
C GLY A 107 9.12 -0.63 -15.68
N LYS A 108 8.59 0.35 -16.43
CA LYS A 108 7.15 0.47 -16.71
C LYS A 108 6.61 -0.74 -17.47
N LYS A 109 7.31 -1.20 -18.51
CA LYS A 109 6.91 -2.41 -19.26
C LYS A 109 6.87 -3.66 -18.39
N ILE A 110 7.83 -3.81 -17.47
CA ILE A 110 7.81 -4.90 -16.47
C ILE A 110 6.54 -4.83 -15.63
N THR A 111 6.18 -3.65 -15.11
CA THR A 111 4.97 -3.47 -14.29
C THR A 111 3.69 -3.72 -15.09
N SER A 112 3.63 -3.27 -16.34
CA SER A 112 2.47 -3.44 -17.24
C SER A 112 2.41 -4.82 -17.92
N GLN A 113 3.41 -5.68 -17.72
CA GLN A 113 3.55 -6.99 -18.37
C GLN A 113 3.61 -6.90 -19.90
N GLU A 114 4.22 -5.85 -20.42
CA GLU A 114 4.46 -5.67 -21.86
C GLU A 114 5.70 -6.44 -22.32
N GLU A 115 5.78 -6.74 -23.62
CA GLU A 115 6.95 -7.40 -24.21
C GLU A 115 8.19 -6.48 -24.15
N LEU A 116 9.33 -7.08 -23.76
CA LEU A 116 10.62 -6.39 -23.66
C LEU A 116 11.46 -6.63 -24.93
N THR A 117 12.20 -5.61 -25.37
CA THR A 117 13.26 -5.78 -26.36
C THR A 117 14.49 -6.47 -25.75
N GLU A 118 15.44 -6.88 -26.58
CA GLU A 118 16.69 -7.51 -26.13
C GLU A 118 17.50 -6.58 -25.20
N GLU A 119 17.57 -5.29 -25.51
CA GLU A 119 18.25 -4.30 -24.67
C GLU A 119 17.53 -4.07 -23.33
N GLU A 120 16.20 -4.15 -23.33
CA GLU A 120 15.38 -4.04 -22.12
C GLU A 120 15.53 -5.29 -21.23
N ILE A 121 15.63 -6.48 -21.84
CA ILE A 121 15.97 -7.74 -21.16
C ILE A 121 17.34 -7.63 -20.50
N GLN A 122 18.36 -7.15 -21.21
CA GLN A 122 19.69 -6.97 -20.64
C GLN A 122 19.67 -5.99 -19.46
N ARG A 123 18.93 -4.88 -19.58
CA ARG A 123 18.80 -3.89 -18.49
C ARG A 123 18.08 -4.48 -17.27
N ARG A 124 17.01 -5.25 -17.49
CA ARG A 124 16.30 -6.00 -16.43
C ARG A 124 17.27 -6.94 -15.71
N ASP A 125 18.04 -7.72 -16.45
CA ASP A 125 18.92 -8.73 -15.87
C ASP A 125 20.06 -8.08 -15.06
N ILE A 126 20.62 -6.97 -15.55
CA ILE A 126 21.60 -6.17 -14.78
C ILE A 126 21.00 -5.70 -13.46
N PHE A 127 19.75 -5.21 -13.47
CA PHE A 127 19.09 -4.75 -12.25
C PHE A 127 18.85 -5.90 -11.27
N TYR A 128 18.25 -7.02 -11.69
CA TYR A 128 17.93 -8.12 -10.78
C TYR A 128 19.14 -8.93 -10.32
N THR A 129 20.28 -8.86 -11.02
CA THR A 129 21.54 -9.45 -10.56
C THR A 129 22.36 -8.54 -9.64
N SER A 130 21.98 -7.28 -9.49
CA SER A 130 22.59 -6.36 -8.52
C SER A 130 22.31 -6.79 -7.07
N ALA A 131 23.06 -6.24 -6.11
CA ALA A 131 22.82 -6.49 -4.68
C ALA A 131 21.40 -6.10 -4.25
N LEU A 132 20.88 -4.98 -4.78
CA LEU A 132 19.51 -4.55 -4.52
C LEU A 132 18.49 -5.49 -5.17
N GLY A 133 18.72 -5.92 -6.41
CA GLY A 133 17.88 -6.89 -7.11
C GLY A 133 17.77 -8.24 -6.40
N GLN A 134 18.91 -8.72 -5.87
CA GLN A 134 18.95 -9.93 -5.04
C GLN A 134 18.18 -9.74 -3.74
N LYS A 135 18.39 -8.61 -3.04
CA LYS A 135 17.66 -8.28 -1.81
C LYS A 135 16.14 -8.22 -2.04
N ILE A 136 15.69 -7.61 -3.14
CA ILE A 136 14.27 -7.61 -3.53
C ILE A 136 13.76 -9.05 -3.69
N SER A 137 14.52 -9.90 -4.38
CA SER A 137 14.14 -11.30 -4.61
C SER A 137 14.07 -12.10 -3.31
N GLU A 138 15.02 -11.90 -2.40
CA GLU A 138 15.03 -12.53 -1.07
C GLU A 138 13.88 -12.04 -0.19
N SER A 139 13.55 -10.75 -0.29
CA SER A 139 12.48 -10.11 0.48
C SER A 139 11.08 -10.42 -0.08
N ALA A 140 10.97 -10.94 -1.31
CA ALA A 140 9.69 -11.09 -2.00
C ALA A 140 8.68 -11.92 -1.20
N ASN A 141 9.11 -13.03 -0.59
CA ASN A 141 8.23 -13.89 0.19
C ASN A 141 7.71 -13.20 1.46
N SER A 142 8.57 -12.52 2.21
CA SER A 142 8.15 -11.82 3.44
C SER A 142 7.30 -10.59 3.12
N LEU A 143 7.69 -9.82 2.10
CA LEU A 143 6.96 -8.67 1.61
C LEU A 143 5.53 -9.07 1.19
N ASN A 144 5.41 -10.09 0.34
CA ASN A 144 4.11 -10.57 -0.15
C ASN A 144 3.22 -11.06 1.00
N LYS A 145 3.80 -11.76 1.98
CA LYS A 145 3.06 -12.22 3.16
C LYS A 145 2.48 -11.05 3.96
N VAL A 146 3.31 -10.05 4.26
CA VAL A 146 2.88 -8.88 5.04
C VAL A 146 1.84 -8.06 4.27
N LEU A 147 2.05 -7.83 2.97
CA LEU A 147 1.08 -7.13 2.12
C LEU A 147 -0.27 -7.86 2.05
N GLN A 148 -0.25 -9.20 1.99
CA GLN A 148 -1.45 -10.01 2.02
C GLN A 148 -2.21 -9.84 3.35
N GLU A 149 -1.51 -9.95 4.48
CA GLU A 149 -2.09 -9.79 5.82
C GLU A 149 -2.71 -8.40 6.01
N ILE A 150 -1.98 -7.35 5.63
CA ILE A 150 -2.47 -5.96 5.70
C ILE A 150 -3.70 -5.75 4.81
N THR A 151 -3.65 -6.23 3.56
CA THR A 151 -4.78 -6.10 2.63
C THR A 151 -6.03 -6.82 3.15
N GLN A 152 -5.85 -7.99 3.76
CA GLN A 152 -6.95 -8.75 4.37
C GLN A 152 -7.54 -8.01 5.57
N SER A 153 -6.70 -7.50 6.49
CA SER A 153 -7.18 -6.75 7.64
C SER A 153 -7.91 -5.48 7.22
N TRP A 154 -7.27 -4.66 6.38
CA TRP A 154 -7.82 -3.41 5.87
C TRP A 154 -9.18 -3.61 5.19
N SER A 155 -9.30 -4.59 4.31
CA SER A 155 -10.57 -4.85 3.61
C SER A 155 -11.67 -5.35 4.56
N ALA A 156 -11.33 -6.16 5.56
CA ALA A 156 -12.28 -6.61 6.58
C ALA A 156 -12.74 -5.46 7.48
N ASP A 157 -11.83 -4.58 7.87
CA ASP A 157 -12.12 -3.41 8.71
C ASP A 157 -13.00 -2.40 7.96
N LEU A 158 -12.71 -2.16 6.69
CA LEU A 158 -13.53 -1.33 5.82
C LEU A 158 -14.95 -1.90 5.65
N PHE A 159 -15.07 -3.21 5.40
CA PHE A 159 -16.37 -3.88 5.30
C PHE A 159 -17.17 -3.74 6.62
N ARG A 160 -16.51 -3.92 7.76
CA ARG A 160 -17.12 -3.77 9.08
C ARG A 160 -17.57 -2.32 9.33
N LEU A 161 -16.75 -1.34 8.96
CA LEU A 161 -17.09 0.08 9.08
C LEU A 161 -18.36 0.42 8.29
N VAL A 162 -18.44 0.00 7.03
CA VAL A 162 -19.62 0.28 6.19
C VAL A 162 -20.86 -0.46 6.72
N THR A 163 -20.69 -1.71 7.19
CA THR A 163 -21.77 -2.47 7.83
C THR A 163 -22.29 -1.76 9.07
N HIS A 164 -21.41 -1.33 9.97
CA HIS A 164 -21.80 -0.58 11.16
C HIS A 164 -22.55 0.72 10.82
N LYS A 165 -22.09 1.46 9.81
CA LYS A 165 -22.78 2.68 9.35
C LYS A 165 -24.16 2.38 8.76
N LEU A 166 -24.38 1.22 8.13
CA LEU A 166 -25.70 0.77 7.69
C LEU A 166 -26.59 0.44 8.88
N GLU A 167 -26.07 -0.26 9.88
CA GLU A 167 -26.77 -0.62 11.12
C GLU A 167 -27.20 0.61 11.93
N GLU A 168 -26.33 1.63 12.04
CA GLU A 168 -26.66 2.95 12.64
C GLU A 168 -27.83 3.65 11.95
N LYS A 169 -28.09 3.31 10.68
CA LYS A 169 -29.21 3.83 9.88
C LYS A 169 -30.41 2.88 9.86
N GLY A 170 -30.38 1.79 10.62
CA GLY A 170 -31.45 0.80 10.75
C GLY A 170 -31.43 -0.30 9.68
N TYR A 171 -30.37 -0.40 8.88
CA TYR A 171 -30.22 -1.44 7.87
C TYR A 171 -29.32 -2.56 8.40
N PHE A 172 -29.95 -3.62 8.93
CA PHE A 172 -29.25 -4.81 9.42
C PHE A 172 -29.16 -5.87 8.32
N LYS A 173 -28.02 -6.55 8.22
CA LYS A 173 -27.89 -7.76 7.39
C LYS A 173 -28.88 -8.82 7.88
N ASN A 174 -29.53 -9.54 6.96
CA ASN A 174 -30.32 -10.72 7.37
C ASN A 174 -29.37 -11.78 7.93
N GLU A 175 -29.72 -12.38 9.07
CA GLU A 175 -29.13 -13.64 9.54
C GLU A 175 -29.41 -14.78 8.55
#